data_AF-A0A955XVS4-F1
#
_entry.id   AF-A0A955XVS4-F1
#
_cell.length_a   1.000
_cell.length_b   1.000
_cell.length_c   1.000
_cell.angle_alpha   90.00
_cell.angle_beta   90.00
_cell.angle_gamma   90.00
#
_symmetry.space_group_name_H-M   'P 1'
#
loop_
_entity.id
_entity.type
_entity.pdbx_description
1 polymer ?
#
loop_
_entity_poly.entity_id
_entity_poly.type
_entity_poly.pdbx_seq_one_letter_code
_entity_poly.pdbx_strand_id
1 'polypeptide(L)'
;MMRLSFPWLLCLPLLWLGTTVDVGVARAQSAASPTGEDFGVANSEWNGISELLRGFQVRGVEVVLESPNLANLGVDQPLWVINPQEPLPISDLVLWMTAGGTLLLADDFGEGEGLFNELGLMRIETPVTHNQYFRDNPSLPVFQTSEQTSGVAPIVRGEPVVVANHPAALIDRTSGASPTIPFANGTAGLIFEVPVGQGRLIAVSDPSLFINLMMQFPGNRTLANNL
;
A
#
# COMPACT_ATOMS: atom_id res chain seq x y z
N MET A 1 12.25 68.77 24.59
CA MET A 1 11.15 67.92 25.11
C MET A 1 11.74 66.53 25.32
N MET A 2 11.87 65.95 26.53
CA MET A 2 10.87 65.68 27.59
C MET A 2 9.69 64.83 27.06
N ARG A 3 9.21 63.77 27.72
CA ARG A 3 9.58 62.99 28.95
C ARG A 3 8.89 61.60 28.79
N LEU A 4 9.51 60.47 29.16
CA LEU A 4 9.43 59.79 30.47
C LEU A 4 8.02 59.41 30.99
N SER A 5 7.88 58.10 31.33
CA SER A 5 7.17 57.51 32.48
C SER A 5 5.80 56.80 32.34
N PHE A 6 5.85 55.50 32.69
CA PHE A 6 4.89 54.64 33.42
C PHE A 6 3.79 55.32 34.26
N PRO A 7 2.63 54.67 34.44
CA PRO A 7 2.38 53.72 35.56
C PRO A 7 1.89 52.32 35.06
N TRP A 8 1.59 51.24 35.81
CA TRP A 8 1.90 50.63 37.15
C TRP A 8 1.18 49.25 37.15
N LEU A 9 1.39 48.22 38.00
CA LEU A 9 2.32 47.90 39.11
C LEU A 9 2.43 46.33 39.22
N LEU A 10 3.07 45.79 40.27
CA LEU A 10 3.02 44.36 40.63
C LEU A 10 1.81 44.00 41.50
N CYS A 11 1.28 42.78 41.34
CA CYS A 11 0.63 42.03 42.42
C CYS A 11 0.75 40.51 42.19
N LEU A 12 1.74 39.88 42.83
CA LEU A 12 1.65 38.46 43.18
C LEU A 12 0.87 38.33 44.48
N PRO A 13 -0.03 37.35 44.59
CA PRO A 13 0.02 36.51 45.79
C PRO A 13 -0.14 35.01 45.51
N LEU A 14 0.61 34.25 46.31
CA LEU A 14 0.27 32.95 46.90
C LEU A 14 0.04 31.73 46.00
N LEU A 15 0.91 30.74 46.25
CA LEU A 15 0.69 29.32 46.01
C LEU A 15 -0.72 28.87 46.42
N TRP A 16 -1.35 28.08 45.56
CA TRP A 16 -2.28 27.05 46.01
C TRP A 16 -1.85 25.70 45.43
N LEU A 17 -1.52 24.76 46.31
CA LEU A 17 -1.22 23.37 45.94
C LEU A 17 -2.54 22.65 45.63
N GLY A 18 -2.97 22.73 44.37
CA GLY A 18 -4.06 21.93 43.83
C GLY A 18 -3.51 20.91 42.84
N THR A 19 -3.27 19.68 43.29
CA THR A 19 -2.90 18.57 42.40
C THR A 19 -4.13 18.04 41.67
N THR A 20 -4.56 18.71 40.61
CA THR A 20 -5.39 18.08 39.58
C THR A 20 -4.47 17.37 38.61
N VAL A 21 -4.40 16.05 38.71
CA VAL A 21 -3.79 15.21 37.68
C VAL A 21 -4.73 15.25 36.48
N ASP A 22 -4.55 16.23 35.61
CA ASP A 22 -5.14 16.18 34.28
C ASP A 22 -4.49 15.00 33.56
N VAL A 23 -5.20 13.87 33.54
CA VAL A 23 -4.96 12.80 32.58
C VAL A 23 -5.37 13.37 31.25
N GLY A 24 -4.47 14.15 30.66
CA GLY A 24 -4.58 14.66 29.31
C GLY A 24 -4.68 13.46 28.38
N VAL A 25 -5.91 13.09 28.03
CA VAL A 25 -6.18 12.18 26.92
C VAL A 25 -5.70 12.90 25.68
N ALA A 26 -4.43 12.67 25.34
CA ALA A 26 -3.85 13.08 24.09
C ALA A 26 -4.64 12.35 23.01
N ARG A 27 -5.69 13.00 22.49
CA ARG A 27 -6.28 12.58 21.23
C ARG A 27 -5.17 12.69 20.21
N ALA A 28 -4.68 11.53 19.77
CA ALA A 28 -3.90 11.44 18.55
C ALA A 28 -4.72 12.19 17.48
N GLN A 29 -4.17 13.30 17.01
CA GLN A 29 -4.74 13.99 15.87
C GLN A 29 -4.47 13.07 14.69
N SER A 30 -5.50 12.36 14.26
CA SER A 30 -5.46 11.59 13.02
C SER A 30 -4.92 12.51 11.95
N ALA A 31 -3.76 12.16 11.40
CA ALA A 31 -3.13 12.89 10.31
C ALA A 31 -4.00 12.66 9.07
N ALA A 32 -5.02 13.51 8.90
CA ALA A 32 -5.81 13.53 7.69
C ALA A 32 -4.87 13.91 6.54
N SER A 33 -4.49 12.92 5.72
CA SER A 33 -3.74 13.14 4.48
C SER A 33 -4.42 14.26 3.69
N PRO A 34 -3.68 15.20 3.10
CA PRO A 34 -4.27 16.30 2.35
C PRO A 34 -5.18 15.75 1.24
N THR A 35 -6.35 16.37 1.09
CA THR A 35 -7.34 16.03 0.07
C THR A 35 -6.79 16.37 -1.32
N GLY A 36 -6.07 15.42 -1.92
CA GLY A 36 -5.41 15.56 -3.22
C GLY A 36 -4.04 14.88 -3.37
N GLU A 37 -3.51 14.24 -2.32
CA GLU A 37 -2.26 13.46 -2.42
C GLU A 37 -2.43 12.22 -3.31
N ASP A 38 -1.42 11.90 -4.12
CA ASP A 38 -1.37 10.65 -4.89
C ASP A 38 -1.47 9.45 -3.92
N PHE A 39 -2.30 8.47 -4.25
CA PHE A 39 -2.63 7.33 -3.39
C PHE A 39 -3.22 7.70 -2.01
N GLY A 40 -3.64 8.96 -1.82
CA GLY A 40 -4.25 9.42 -0.58
C GLY A 40 -5.57 8.71 -0.25
N VAL A 41 -5.71 8.24 0.99
CA VAL A 41 -6.90 7.53 1.51
C VAL A 41 -8.16 8.40 1.54
N ALA A 42 -7.98 9.71 1.76
CA ALA A 42 -9.03 10.73 1.73
C ALA A 42 -9.15 11.44 0.38
N ASN A 43 -8.32 11.08 -0.61
CA ASN A 43 -8.35 11.68 -1.93
C ASN A 43 -9.43 10.99 -2.79
N SER A 44 -10.44 11.77 -3.20
CA SER A 44 -11.54 11.35 -4.08
C SER A 44 -11.27 11.58 -5.57
N GLU A 45 -10.17 12.25 -5.93
CA GLU A 45 -9.76 12.45 -7.31
C GLU A 45 -9.22 11.15 -7.94
N TRP A 46 -9.01 11.15 -9.25
CA TRP A 46 -8.67 9.96 -10.04
C TRP A 46 -7.46 9.15 -9.52
N ASN A 47 -6.52 9.82 -8.84
CA ASN A 47 -5.24 9.36 -8.30
C ASN A 47 -5.27 8.90 -6.82
N GLY A 48 -6.36 9.14 -6.09
CA GLY A 48 -6.51 8.68 -4.70
C GLY A 48 -6.94 7.21 -4.59
N ILE A 49 -7.01 6.65 -3.36
CA ILE A 49 -7.50 5.27 -3.10
C ILE A 49 -8.81 5.20 -2.29
N SER A 50 -9.55 6.31 -2.18
CA SER A 50 -10.80 6.35 -1.39
C SER A 50 -11.86 5.32 -1.80
N GLU A 51 -11.92 4.91 -3.07
CA GLU A 51 -12.83 3.85 -3.55
C GLU A 51 -12.41 2.45 -3.07
N LEU A 52 -11.11 2.20 -2.87
CA LEU A 52 -10.61 0.97 -2.25
C LEU A 52 -11.10 0.88 -0.80
N LEU A 53 -10.89 1.95 -0.02
CA LEU A 53 -11.38 2.01 1.37
C LEU A 53 -12.90 1.85 1.45
N ARG A 54 -13.65 2.48 0.54
CA ARG A 54 -15.10 2.31 0.46
C ARG A 54 -15.49 0.86 0.17
N GLY A 55 -14.76 0.17 -0.69
CA GLY A 55 -14.94 -1.26 -0.96
C GLY A 55 -14.79 -2.12 0.29
N PHE A 56 -13.75 -1.87 1.09
CA PHE A 56 -13.53 -2.54 2.37
C PHE A 56 -14.63 -2.21 3.40
N GLN A 57 -15.00 -0.94 3.55
CA GLN A 57 -16.05 -0.49 4.47
C GLN A 57 -17.42 -1.12 4.16
N VAL A 58 -17.81 -1.19 2.88
CA VAL A 58 -19.06 -1.83 2.43
C VAL A 58 -19.10 -3.33 2.77
N ARG A 59 -17.93 -3.98 2.87
CA ARG A 59 -17.78 -5.38 3.30
C ARG A 59 -17.65 -5.57 4.81
N GLY A 60 -17.63 -4.48 5.59
CA GLY A 60 -17.41 -4.53 7.04
C GLY A 60 -15.97 -4.86 7.44
N VAL A 61 -15.00 -4.64 6.56
CA VAL A 61 -13.57 -4.76 6.88
C VAL A 61 -13.11 -3.49 7.59
N GLU A 62 -12.57 -3.64 8.78
CA GLU A 62 -11.91 -2.55 9.52
C GLU A 62 -10.52 -2.29 8.92
N VAL A 63 -10.23 -1.03 8.60
CA VAL A 63 -8.96 -0.60 8.00
C VAL A 63 -8.27 0.35 8.97
N VAL A 64 -7.12 -0.06 9.49
CA VAL A 64 -6.24 0.78 10.31
C VAL A 64 -5.28 1.51 9.39
N LEU A 65 -5.22 2.84 9.52
CA LEU A 65 -4.44 3.73 8.63
C LEU A 65 -3.16 4.28 9.28
N GLU A 66 -2.85 3.82 10.48
CA GLU A 66 -1.65 4.19 11.22
C GLU A 66 -0.52 3.21 10.89
N SER A 67 0.71 3.71 10.71
CA SER A 67 1.89 2.86 10.51
C SER A 67 2.07 1.92 11.71
N PRO A 68 1.94 0.59 11.55
CA PRO A 68 1.94 -0.31 12.68
C PRO A 68 3.35 -0.48 13.25
N ASN A 69 3.45 -0.64 14.57
CA ASN A 69 4.66 -1.20 15.15
C ASN A 69 4.69 -2.70 14.81
N LEU A 70 5.56 -3.11 13.88
CA LEU A 70 5.68 -4.48 13.38
C LEU A 70 5.93 -5.51 14.50
N ALA A 71 6.55 -5.12 15.62
CA ALA A 71 6.76 -6.00 16.76
C ALA A 71 5.44 -6.39 17.49
N ASN A 72 4.36 -5.63 17.27
CA ASN A 72 3.04 -5.85 17.86
C ASN A 72 1.96 -6.23 16.81
N LEU A 73 2.30 -6.26 15.52
CA LEU A 73 1.34 -6.53 14.45
C LEU A 73 1.00 -8.03 14.40
N GLY A 74 -0.28 -8.37 14.54
CA GLY A 74 -0.75 -9.75 14.42
C GLY A 74 -0.48 -10.33 13.03
N VAL A 75 -0.06 -11.59 12.94
CA VAL A 75 0.19 -12.27 11.65
C VAL A 75 -1.09 -12.59 10.88
N ASP A 76 -2.25 -12.50 11.55
CA ASP A 76 -3.60 -12.59 10.99
C ASP A 76 -4.08 -11.28 10.34
N GLN A 77 -3.35 -10.17 10.54
CA GLN A 77 -3.66 -8.86 9.97
C GLN A 77 -2.78 -8.61 8.73
N PRO A 78 -3.33 -8.60 7.49
CA PRO A 78 -2.53 -8.31 6.31
C PRO A 78 -2.09 -6.85 6.30
N LEU A 79 -0.81 -6.62 6.03
CA LEU A 79 -0.25 -5.27 5.87
C LEU A 79 -0.26 -4.89 4.39
N TRP A 80 -0.81 -3.73 4.04
CA TRP A 80 -0.76 -3.18 2.70
C TRP A 80 0.15 -1.96 2.69
N VAL A 81 1.15 -1.98 1.80
CA VAL A 81 2.06 -0.87 1.53
C VAL A 81 1.92 -0.52 0.04
N ILE A 82 1.46 0.69 -0.24
CA ILE A 82 1.18 1.18 -1.61
C ILE A 82 2.07 2.40 -1.85
N ASN A 83 2.87 2.38 -2.93
CA ASN A 83 3.75 3.46 -3.37
C ASN A 83 4.59 4.09 -2.21
N PRO A 84 5.41 3.31 -1.49
CA PRO A 84 6.17 3.81 -0.34
C PRO A 84 7.14 4.91 -0.75
N GLN A 85 7.04 6.06 -0.07
CA GLN A 85 7.92 7.23 -0.28
C GLN A 85 9.13 7.26 0.67
N GLU A 86 9.23 6.30 1.58
CA GLU A 86 10.33 6.16 2.53
C GLU A 86 10.85 4.71 2.55
N PRO A 87 12.16 4.49 2.80
CA PRO A 87 12.75 3.15 2.87
C PRO A 87 12.05 2.22 3.88
N LEU A 88 11.72 1.02 3.43
CA LEU A 88 11.03 0.03 4.25
C LEU A 88 11.96 -0.61 5.31
N PRO A 89 11.44 -0.98 6.50
CA PRO A 89 12.19 -1.75 7.51
C PRO A 89 12.28 -3.23 7.09
N ILE A 90 13.09 -3.51 6.06
CA ILE A 90 13.17 -4.81 5.38
C ILE A 90 13.34 -5.98 6.34
N SER A 91 14.29 -5.91 7.29
CA SER A 91 14.55 -7.00 8.23
C SER A 91 13.35 -7.32 9.13
N ASP A 92 12.64 -6.29 9.61
CA ASP A 92 11.46 -6.48 10.46
C ASP A 92 10.28 -7.03 9.68
N LEU A 93 10.08 -6.57 8.43
CA LEU A 93 9.06 -7.11 7.52
C LEU A 93 9.33 -8.58 7.17
N VAL A 94 10.58 -8.95 6.89
CA VAL A 94 10.98 -10.34 6.61
C VAL A 94 10.80 -11.22 7.84
N LEU A 95 11.14 -10.74 9.05
CA LEU A 95 10.89 -11.47 10.30
C LEU A 95 9.39 -11.67 10.56
N TRP A 96 8.58 -10.63 10.37
CA TRP A 96 7.13 -10.69 10.56
C TRP A 96 6.43 -11.61 9.55
N MET A 97 6.79 -11.53 8.26
CA MET A 97 6.31 -12.47 7.25
C MET A 97 6.76 -13.90 7.58
N THR A 98 8.01 -14.11 8.00
CA THR A 98 8.52 -15.43 8.40
C THR A 98 7.67 -16.08 9.49
N ALA A 99 7.14 -15.27 10.43
CA ALA A 99 6.25 -15.70 11.50
C ALA A 99 4.80 -15.99 11.08
N GLY A 100 4.41 -15.69 9.83
CA GLY A 100 3.07 -15.93 9.28
C GLY A 100 2.43 -14.72 8.58
N GLY A 101 3.02 -13.52 8.71
CA GLY A 101 2.45 -12.29 8.18
C GLY A 101 2.26 -12.30 6.66
N THR A 102 1.20 -11.65 6.18
CA THR A 102 0.96 -11.41 4.74
C THR A 102 1.18 -9.93 4.44
N LEU A 103 2.21 -9.62 3.67
CA LEU A 103 2.47 -8.27 3.18
C LEU A 103 2.00 -8.17 1.73
N LEU A 104 1.19 -7.17 1.41
CA LEU A 104 1.07 -6.64 0.06
C LEU A 104 2.01 -5.43 -0.07
N LEU A 105 2.89 -5.47 -1.07
CA LEU A 105 3.70 -4.32 -1.48
C LEU A 105 3.39 -4.02 -2.94
N ALA A 106 2.74 -2.89 -3.19
CA ALA A 106 2.44 -2.38 -4.52
C ALA A 106 3.33 -1.17 -4.82
N ASP A 107 4.26 -1.32 -5.76
CA ASP A 107 5.28 -0.29 -5.98
C ASP A 107 5.93 -0.36 -7.39
N ASP A 108 5.91 0.75 -8.11
CA ASP A 108 6.39 0.94 -9.48
C ASP A 108 7.59 1.90 -9.57
N PHE A 109 7.67 2.92 -8.72
CA PHE A 109 8.78 3.89 -8.70
C PHE A 109 9.25 4.31 -7.30
N GLY A 110 8.63 3.82 -6.22
CA GLY A 110 8.97 4.13 -4.85
C GLY A 110 10.08 3.26 -4.23
N GLU A 111 10.16 3.34 -2.91
CA GLU A 111 11.20 2.77 -2.04
C GLU A 111 11.02 1.26 -1.71
N GLY A 112 10.08 0.58 -2.36
CA GLY A 112 9.82 -0.85 -2.20
C GLY A 112 10.86 -1.75 -2.88
N GLU A 113 11.67 -1.21 -3.79
CA GLU A 113 12.69 -1.94 -4.53
C GLU A 113 13.68 -2.69 -3.61
N GLY A 114 14.02 -2.14 -2.44
CA GLY A 114 14.89 -2.80 -1.48
C GLY A 114 14.33 -4.14 -1.00
N LEU A 115 13.03 -4.20 -0.70
CA LEU A 115 12.37 -5.44 -0.27
C LEU A 115 12.16 -6.43 -1.43
N PHE A 116 11.85 -5.93 -2.63
CA PHE A 116 11.80 -6.77 -3.83
C PHE A 116 13.15 -7.46 -4.07
N ASN A 117 14.26 -6.72 -4.01
CA ASN A 117 15.61 -7.26 -4.19
C ASN A 117 15.97 -8.30 -3.11
N GLU A 118 15.69 -8.03 -1.83
CA GLU A 118 15.93 -8.97 -0.72
C GLU A 118 15.20 -10.31 -0.93
N LEU A 119 13.97 -10.24 -1.44
CA LEU A 119 13.12 -11.41 -1.71
C LEU A 119 13.27 -11.95 -3.15
N GLY A 120 14.36 -11.59 -3.83
CA GLY A 120 14.76 -12.21 -5.10
C GLY A 120 14.04 -11.71 -6.36
N LEU A 121 13.20 -10.68 -6.23
CA LEU A 121 12.54 -10.02 -7.35
C LEU A 121 13.38 -8.86 -7.91
N MET A 122 13.03 -8.39 -9.11
CA MET A 122 13.57 -7.17 -9.72
C MET A 122 12.44 -6.37 -10.31
N ARG A 123 12.41 -5.07 -10.04
CA ARG A 123 11.58 -4.16 -10.82
C ARG A 123 12.28 -3.83 -12.15
N ILE A 124 11.53 -3.86 -13.24
CA ILE A 124 11.98 -3.45 -14.57
C ILE A 124 10.95 -2.49 -15.18
N GLU A 125 11.44 -1.39 -15.75
CA GLU A 125 10.62 -0.29 -16.32
C GLU A 125 10.70 -0.25 -17.85
N THR A 126 11.63 -0.99 -18.45
CA THR A 126 11.77 -1.08 -19.90
C THR A 126 10.57 -1.81 -20.51
N PRO A 127 10.13 -1.45 -21.73
CA PRO A 127 8.85 -1.89 -22.26
C PRO A 127 8.78 -3.42 -22.37
N VAL A 128 8.05 -4.03 -21.45
CA VAL A 128 7.78 -5.46 -21.45
C VAL A 128 6.72 -5.75 -22.51
N THR A 129 7.00 -6.73 -23.37
CA THR A 129 6.09 -7.12 -24.44
C THR A 129 4.71 -7.46 -23.90
N HIS A 130 3.70 -6.73 -24.36
CA HIS A 130 2.30 -6.97 -24.03
C HIS A 130 1.41 -6.81 -25.27
N ASN A 131 0.31 -7.56 -25.33
CA ASN A 131 -0.47 -7.79 -26.56
C ASN A 131 -1.99 -7.53 -26.44
N GLN A 132 -2.50 -7.22 -25.24
CA GLN A 132 -3.92 -6.91 -25.01
C GLN A 132 -4.07 -5.58 -24.27
N TYR A 133 -4.95 -4.72 -24.75
CA TYR A 133 -5.09 -3.34 -24.28
C TYR A 133 -6.56 -2.92 -24.22
N PHE A 134 -6.94 -2.17 -23.19
CA PHE A 134 -8.32 -1.72 -23.04
C PHE A 134 -8.62 -0.61 -24.07
N ARG A 135 -9.53 -0.90 -25.00
CA ARG A 135 -9.90 0.00 -26.13
C ARG A 135 -8.67 0.42 -26.95
N ASP A 136 -7.76 -0.52 -27.20
CA ASP A 136 -6.54 -0.33 -27.99
C ASP A 136 -5.58 0.76 -27.45
N ASN A 137 -5.74 1.18 -26.20
CA ASN A 137 -4.88 2.18 -25.56
C ASN A 137 -3.63 1.52 -24.97
N PRO A 138 -2.40 1.77 -25.49
CA PRO A 138 -1.17 1.16 -24.98
C PRO A 138 -0.84 1.51 -23.52
N SER A 139 -1.40 2.61 -22.98
CA SER A 139 -1.30 2.96 -21.56
C SER A 139 -2.07 1.99 -20.63
N LEU A 140 -3.05 1.26 -21.16
CA LEU A 140 -3.98 0.43 -20.39
C LEU A 140 -3.87 -1.07 -20.76
N PRO A 141 -2.73 -1.72 -20.49
CA PRO A 141 -2.56 -3.15 -20.74
C PRO A 141 -3.52 -3.99 -19.88
N VAL A 142 -4.07 -5.03 -20.51
CA VAL A 142 -5.06 -5.96 -19.93
C VAL A 142 -4.39 -7.29 -19.62
N PHE A 143 -4.53 -7.75 -18.38
CA PHE A 143 -3.87 -8.95 -17.88
C PHE A 143 -4.88 -10.03 -17.51
N GLN A 144 -4.42 -11.27 -17.60
CA GLN A 144 -5.14 -12.46 -17.17
C GLN A 144 -4.28 -13.24 -16.17
N THR A 145 -4.94 -14.10 -15.39
CA THR A 145 -4.32 -14.95 -14.39
C THR A 145 -3.51 -16.06 -15.06
N SER A 146 -2.35 -16.43 -14.51
CA SER A 146 -1.54 -17.53 -15.05
C SER A 146 -2.31 -18.86 -14.99
N GLU A 147 -2.16 -19.75 -15.98
CA GLU A 147 -2.78 -21.10 -15.95
C GLU A 147 -2.36 -21.92 -14.72
N GLN A 148 -1.13 -21.70 -14.22
CA GLN A 148 -0.57 -22.37 -13.05
C GLN A 148 -1.21 -21.90 -11.73
N THR A 149 -1.75 -20.68 -11.70
CA THR A 149 -2.36 -20.08 -10.49
C THR A 149 -3.88 -20.01 -10.56
N SER A 150 -4.47 -20.09 -11.76
CA SER A 150 -5.91 -20.10 -11.98
C SER A 150 -6.61 -21.20 -11.16
N GLY A 151 -7.69 -20.83 -10.47
CA GLY A 151 -8.46 -21.72 -9.60
C GLY A 151 -7.76 -22.20 -8.32
N VAL A 152 -6.45 -21.95 -8.13
CA VAL A 152 -5.67 -22.43 -6.98
C VAL A 152 -5.30 -21.30 -6.02
N ALA A 153 -4.72 -20.21 -6.54
CA ALA A 153 -4.29 -19.08 -5.71
C ALA A 153 -5.50 -18.20 -5.30
N PRO A 154 -5.73 -17.93 -3.99
CA PRO A 154 -6.91 -17.18 -3.54
C PRO A 154 -7.05 -15.79 -4.16
N ILE A 155 -5.93 -15.10 -4.39
CA ILE A 155 -5.91 -13.72 -4.89
C ILE A 155 -6.49 -13.59 -6.32
N VAL A 156 -6.40 -14.66 -7.11
CA VAL A 156 -6.93 -14.76 -8.48
C VAL A 156 -8.24 -15.57 -8.58
N ARG A 157 -8.92 -15.81 -7.46
CA ARG A 157 -10.23 -16.45 -7.44
C ARG A 157 -11.24 -15.67 -8.29
N GLY A 158 -11.93 -16.38 -9.18
CA GLY A 158 -12.86 -15.76 -10.12
C GLY A 158 -12.20 -15.16 -11.36
N GLU A 159 -10.91 -15.48 -11.59
CA GLU A 159 -10.15 -15.17 -12.81
C GLU A 159 -10.25 -13.68 -13.23
N PRO A 160 -9.85 -12.74 -12.35
CA PRO A 160 -9.97 -11.31 -12.64
C PRO A 160 -9.18 -10.92 -13.88
N VAL A 161 -9.88 -10.36 -14.87
CA VAL A 161 -9.27 -9.67 -16.01
C VAL A 161 -8.90 -8.25 -15.56
N VAL A 162 -7.63 -8.07 -15.20
CA VAL A 162 -7.10 -6.86 -14.59
C VAL A 162 -6.71 -5.85 -15.67
N VAL A 163 -6.93 -4.56 -15.43
CA VAL A 163 -6.40 -3.48 -16.28
C VAL A 163 -5.41 -2.67 -15.44
N ALA A 164 -4.19 -2.53 -15.95
CA ALA A 164 -3.13 -1.75 -15.33
C ALA A 164 -3.01 -0.37 -16.01
N ASN A 165 -2.24 0.56 -15.43
CA ASN A 165 -2.01 1.87 -16.05
C ASN A 165 -0.53 2.25 -15.94
N HIS A 166 0.17 2.21 -17.08
CA HIS A 166 1.63 2.37 -17.15
C HIS A 166 2.43 1.50 -16.15
N PRO A 167 2.13 0.19 -16.01
CA PRO A 167 2.75 -0.65 -15.00
C PRO A 167 4.27 -0.80 -15.24
N ALA A 168 5.06 -0.76 -14.16
CA ALA A 168 6.35 -1.45 -14.16
C ALA A 168 6.11 -2.97 -14.22
N ALA A 169 7.17 -3.77 -14.30
CA ALA A 169 7.07 -5.22 -14.18
C ALA A 169 8.04 -5.76 -13.14
N LEU A 170 7.71 -6.92 -12.57
CA LEU A 170 8.62 -7.70 -11.73
C LEU A 170 9.17 -8.89 -12.52
N ILE A 171 10.41 -9.30 -12.24
CA ILE A 171 10.96 -10.62 -12.62
C ILE A 171 11.57 -11.29 -11.40
N ASP A 172 11.40 -12.60 -11.27
CA ASP A 172 12.19 -13.41 -10.34
C ASP A 172 13.62 -13.60 -10.88
N ARG A 173 14.62 -13.46 -10.00
CA ARG A 173 16.05 -13.68 -10.29
C ARG A 173 16.66 -14.86 -9.53
N THR A 174 15.90 -15.58 -8.71
CA THR A 174 16.45 -16.48 -7.68
C THR A 174 15.81 -17.86 -7.64
N SER A 175 14.47 -17.94 -7.74
CA SER A 175 13.71 -19.17 -7.48
C SER A 175 13.18 -19.85 -8.75
N GLY A 176 13.11 -19.11 -9.87
CA GLY A 176 12.41 -19.53 -11.07
C GLY A 176 10.88 -19.51 -10.93
N ALA A 177 10.35 -18.80 -9.93
CA ALA A 177 8.91 -18.66 -9.72
C ALA A 177 8.22 -18.07 -10.97
N SER A 178 7.03 -18.58 -11.27
CA SER A 178 6.14 -17.99 -12.28
C SER A 178 5.27 -16.90 -11.63
N PRO A 179 5.01 -15.78 -12.31
CA PRO A 179 4.11 -14.75 -11.79
C PRO A 179 2.66 -15.24 -11.73
N THR A 180 1.92 -14.80 -10.71
CA THR A 180 0.48 -15.04 -10.57
C THR A 180 -0.31 -14.30 -11.66
N ILE A 181 0.15 -13.11 -12.06
CA ILE A 181 -0.39 -12.37 -13.21
C ILE A 181 0.76 -12.04 -14.17
N PRO A 182 0.98 -12.83 -15.24
CA PRO A 182 2.07 -12.65 -16.21
C PRO A 182 1.82 -11.52 -17.23
N PHE A 183 2.91 -10.87 -17.65
CA PHE A 183 2.98 -10.20 -18.96
C PHE A 183 3.03 -11.22 -20.10
N ALA A 184 2.82 -10.79 -21.35
CA ALA A 184 2.74 -11.71 -22.50
C ALA A 184 4.03 -12.52 -22.80
N ASN A 185 5.16 -12.23 -22.16
CA ASN A 185 6.38 -13.06 -22.23
C ASN A 185 6.40 -14.25 -21.24
N GLY A 186 5.47 -14.31 -20.28
CA GLY A 186 5.34 -15.36 -19.26
C GLY A 186 6.39 -15.35 -18.13
N THR A 187 7.43 -14.52 -18.22
CA THR A 187 8.51 -14.44 -17.20
C THR A 187 8.40 -13.17 -16.35
N ALA A 188 8.02 -12.06 -16.95
CA ALA A 188 7.71 -10.84 -16.24
C ALA A 188 6.27 -10.90 -15.70
N GLY A 189 6.07 -10.36 -14.50
CA GLY A 189 4.78 -10.36 -13.80
C GLY A 189 4.33 -8.96 -13.41
N LEU A 190 3.02 -8.75 -13.50
CA LEU A 190 2.33 -7.66 -12.80
C LEU A 190 2.21 -7.99 -11.30
N ILE A 191 2.02 -9.28 -10.97
CA ILE A 191 1.89 -9.77 -9.59
C ILE A 191 2.68 -11.07 -9.39
N PHE A 192 3.43 -11.14 -8.29
CA PHE A 192 4.05 -12.36 -7.75
C PHE A 192 3.55 -12.63 -6.33
N GLU A 193 3.39 -13.91 -5.99
CA GLU A 193 3.28 -14.37 -4.60
C GLU A 193 4.59 -15.07 -4.21
N VAL A 194 5.32 -14.48 -3.28
CA VAL A 194 6.62 -15.00 -2.80
C VAL A 194 6.45 -15.54 -1.37
N PRO A 195 6.56 -16.87 -1.15
CA PRO A 195 6.52 -17.45 0.18
C PRO A 195 7.69 -16.99 1.05
N VAL A 196 7.42 -16.59 2.30
CA VAL A 196 8.44 -16.14 3.26
C VAL A 196 8.15 -16.81 4.60
N GLY A 197 8.87 -17.90 4.89
CA GLY A 197 8.63 -18.71 6.09
C GLY A 197 7.21 -19.29 6.11
N GLN A 198 6.40 -18.90 7.10
CA GLN A 198 4.98 -19.28 7.20
C GLN A 198 4.03 -18.28 6.51
N GLY A 199 4.51 -17.09 6.19
CA GLY A 199 3.76 -16.03 5.52
C GLY A 199 4.16 -15.84 4.06
N ARG A 200 3.85 -14.67 3.50
CA ARG A 200 4.17 -14.32 2.10
C ARG A 200 4.22 -12.83 1.84
N LEU A 201 5.00 -12.46 0.83
CA LEU A 201 4.88 -11.21 0.10
C LEU A 201 3.94 -11.43 -1.10
N ILE A 202 2.99 -10.51 -1.30
CA ILE A 202 2.25 -10.30 -2.54
C ILE A 202 2.84 -9.05 -3.17
N ALA A 203 3.72 -9.24 -4.15
CA ALA A 203 4.42 -8.16 -4.83
C ALA A 203 3.61 -7.73 -6.05
N VAL A 204 3.28 -6.44 -6.15
CA VAL A 204 2.49 -5.85 -7.23
C VAL A 204 3.32 -4.74 -7.87
N SER A 205 3.53 -4.80 -9.19
CA SER A 205 4.41 -3.86 -9.92
C SER A 205 3.72 -2.59 -10.42
N ASP A 206 2.47 -2.38 -10.00
CA ASP A 206 1.66 -1.22 -10.36
C ASP A 206 0.70 -0.86 -9.19
N PRO A 207 1.01 0.14 -8.36
CA PRO A 207 0.11 0.62 -7.32
C PRO A 207 -1.14 1.29 -7.90
N SER A 208 -1.12 1.74 -9.16
CA SER A 208 -2.27 2.36 -9.81
C SER A 208 -3.45 1.40 -10.00
N LEU A 209 -3.25 0.08 -9.90
CA LEU A 209 -4.34 -0.90 -9.86
C LEU A 209 -5.44 -0.57 -8.84
N PHE A 210 -5.07 0.13 -7.76
CA PHE A 210 -5.92 0.43 -6.61
C PHE A 210 -6.48 1.86 -6.57
N ILE A 211 -6.09 2.76 -7.50
CA ILE A 211 -6.60 4.14 -7.50
C ILE A 211 -8.06 4.21 -7.96
N ASN A 212 -8.75 5.28 -7.56
CA ASN A 212 -10.16 5.53 -7.83
C ASN A 212 -10.52 5.35 -9.32
N LEU A 213 -9.66 5.81 -10.24
CA LEU A 213 -9.85 5.63 -11.69
C LEU A 213 -9.84 4.16 -12.13
N MET A 214 -8.96 3.34 -11.55
CA MET A 214 -8.78 1.94 -11.95
C MET A 214 -9.77 1.01 -11.23
N MET A 215 -10.26 1.41 -10.05
CA MET A 215 -11.34 0.73 -9.34
C MET A 215 -12.69 0.74 -10.09
N GLN A 216 -12.82 1.44 -11.23
CA GLN A 216 -13.94 1.28 -12.16
C GLN A 216 -13.94 -0.09 -12.88
N PHE A 217 -12.78 -0.74 -13.04
CA PHE A 217 -12.66 -2.03 -13.72
C PHE A 217 -13.12 -3.19 -12.79
N PRO A 218 -14.04 -4.07 -13.24
CA PRO A 218 -14.52 -5.16 -12.40
C PRO A 218 -13.42 -6.12 -11.94
N GLY A 219 -12.45 -6.44 -12.79
CA GLY A 219 -11.33 -7.32 -12.44
C GLY A 219 -10.43 -6.74 -11.35
N ASN A 220 -10.10 -5.44 -11.41
CA ASN A 220 -9.35 -4.74 -10.37
C ASN A 220 -10.09 -4.80 -9.02
N ARG A 221 -11.42 -4.57 -9.03
CA ARG A 221 -12.22 -4.75 -7.80
C ARG A 221 -12.23 -6.20 -7.31
N THR A 222 -12.34 -7.19 -8.18
CA THR A 222 -12.29 -8.61 -7.77
C THR A 222 -10.94 -8.96 -7.16
N LEU A 223 -9.84 -8.56 -7.80
CA LEU A 223 -8.47 -8.72 -7.28
C LEU A 223 -8.32 -8.06 -5.90
N ALA A 224 -8.62 -6.77 -5.79
CA ALA A 224 -8.55 -6.01 -4.53
C ALA A 224 -9.46 -6.58 -3.42
N ASN A 225 -10.50 -7.35 -3.77
CA ASN A 225 -11.37 -8.01 -2.82
C ASN A 225 -10.88 -9.41 -2.38
N ASN A 226 -9.97 -10.03 -3.13
CA ASN A 226 -9.39 -11.34 -2.83
C ASN A 226 -8.06 -11.25 -2.05
N LEU A 227 -7.45 -10.06 -2.04
CA LEU A 227 -6.25 -9.68 -1.30
C LEU A 227 -6.57 -9.34 0.17
#